data_AF-A0A4U8SYQ5-F1
#
_entry.id   AF-A0A4U8SYQ5-F1
#
_cell.length_a   1.000
_cell.length_b   1.000
_cell.length_c   1.000
_cell.angle_alpha   90.00
_cell.angle_beta   90.00
_cell.angle_gamma   90.00
#
_symmetry.space_group_name_H-M   'P 1'
#
loop_
_entity.id
_entity.type
_entity.pdbx_description
1 polymer ?
#
loop_
_entity_poly.entity_id
_entity_poly.type
_entity_poly.pdbx_seq_one_letter_code
_entity_poly.pdbx_strand_id
1 'polypeptide(L)'
;MSFFNRLSIGTKLIFVASLVVAICVALMVFIVSQTASSILSTESDKLLTNTAKRYQNFVQNIMSETFGNTLSSSKILSGLIDDGQKIDEKMLSTYLSSMLDSGSYSVGSFIILSKDYTEKHQIVSKNKISSGELVLAFIDDKPAESGGIRGIRPNELLDASPRLLSKLQNNEVQTLSVLLSQQTKIDGKDLYYKTIFAPIFENGKVVGIVGNLLDLTSIERRLGNPELDVFEGAQRFIIDQNGIVIFNSDRENTIRTRLKKLDEINAHPSAKELIQAVMSKKDGIYTYQNLHGKTSKAAVATFEAWNNIGETWSIISLAPFSSIEKPIDNLELVLILVGIVAIALISLIIFIFIRTTMVNRIRNISHTLFEFFKYLNHERKDAPQPLKIVAQDELGEMGSKINENIEKTKLGLEQDSKAVEQSVLTAKTIESGDFRARITETPHNPQLNELKEVLNHMLDDLQTKIGSDTNEIARVFDSYTRLDFTTEVNNA
;
A
#
# COMPACT_ATOMS: atom_id res chain seq x y z
N MET A 1 -8.98 30.50 -16.76
CA MET A 1 -10.45 30.67 -16.96
C MET A 1 -10.89 30.71 -18.43
N SER A 2 -10.10 31.18 -19.41
CA SER A 2 -10.58 31.32 -20.80
C SER A 2 -10.88 30.00 -21.53
N PHE A 3 -10.20 28.88 -21.16
CA PHE A 3 -10.43 27.57 -21.75
C PHE A 3 -11.81 26.99 -21.39
N PHE A 4 -12.19 27.05 -20.12
CA PHE A 4 -13.47 26.49 -19.64
C PHE A 4 -14.67 27.18 -20.30
N ASN A 5 -14.57 28.49 -20.56
CA ASN A 5 -15.65 29.25 -21.18
C ASN A 5 -15.94 28.84 -22.63
N ARG A 6 -14.98 28.23 -23.34
CA ARG A 6 -15.12 27.76 -24.73
C ARG A 6 -15.69 26.34 -24.84
N LEU A 7 -15.82 25.61 -23.73
CA LEU A 7 -16.34 24.26 -23.73
C LEU A 7 -17.87 24.23 -23.83
N SER A 8 -18.39 23.21 -24.52
CA SER A 8 -19.84 22.94 -24.52
C SER A 8 -20.33 22.68 -23.09
N ILE A 9 -21.60 22.97 -22.82
CA ILE A 9 -22.21 22.73 -21.50
C ILE A 9 -22.02 21.25 -21.08
N GLY A 10 -22.17 20.32 -22.02
CA GLY A 10 -21.99 18.91 -21.73
C GLY A 10 -20.56 18.55 -21.32
N THR A 11 -19.56 19.12 -22.00
CA THR A 11 -18.15 18.91 -21.65
C THR A 11 -17.81 19.49 -20.26
N LYS A 12 -18.38 20.64 -19.90
CA LYS A 12 -18.20 21.24 -18.56
C LYS A 12 -18.73 20.31 -17.46
N LEU A 13 -19.91 19.76 -17.64
CA LEU A 13 -20.53 18.84 -16.67
C LEU A 13 -19.74 17.53 -16.52
N ILE A 14 -19.30 16.93 -17.63
CA ILE A 14 -18.45 15.73 -17.60
C ILE A 14 -17.15 16.02 -16.85
N PHE A 15 -16.51 17.16 -17.12
CA PHE A 15 -15.27 17.54 -16.45
C PHE A 15 -15.46 17.67 -14.93
N VAL A 16 -16.52 18.36 -14.48
CA VAL A 16 -16.82 18.50 -13.05
C VAL A 16 -17.08 17.14 -12.39
N ALA A 17 -17.90 16.29 -13.01
CA ALA A 17 -18.18 14.96 -12.44
C ALA A 17 -16.92 14.09 -12.39
N SER A 18 -16.11 14.10 -13.45
CA SER A 18 -14.85 13.35 -13.50
C SER A 18 -13.87 13.83 -12.44
N LEU A 19 -13.80 15.13 -12.20
CA LEU A 19 -12.97 15.71 -11.15
C LEU A 19 -13.41 15.28 -9.75
N VAL A 20 -14.72 15.26 -9.48
CA VAL A 20 -15.25 14.77 -8.19
C VAL A 20 -14.87 13.30 -7.98
N VAL A 21 -15.07 12.44 -8.99
CA VAL A 21 -14.68 11.03 -8.90
C VAL A 21 -13.18 10.88 -8.67
N ALA A 22 -12.36 11.65 -9.38
CA ALA A 22 -10.91 11.62 -9.21
C ALA A 22 -10.48 12.00 -7.78
N ILE A 23 -11.13 13.00 -7.18
CA ILE A 23 -10.90 13.38 -5.78
C ILE A 23 -11.32 12.25 -4.84
N CYS A 24 -12.47 11.62 -5.06
CA CYS A 24 -12.92 10.48 -4.25
C CYS A 24 -11.97 9.29 -4.33
N VAL A 25 -11.48 8.96 -5.54
CA VAL A 25 -10.48 7.89 -5.75
C VAL A 25 -9.18 8.23 -5.03
N ALA A 26 -8.68 9.46 -5.16
CA ALA A 26 -7.45 9.88 -4.48
C ALA A 26 -7.56 9.78 -2.96
N LEU A 27 -8.69 10.22 -2.38
CA LEU A 27 -8.97 10.09 -0.95
C LEU A 27 -9.05 8.63 -0.52
N MET A 28 -9.69 7.77 -1.32
CA MET A 28 -9.78 6.34 -1.04
C MET A 28 -8.39 5.68 -1.05
N VAL A 29 -7.57 5.94 -2.07
CA VAL A 29 -6.19 5.44 -2.18
C VAL A 29 -5.39 5.85 -0.94
N PHE A 30 -5.49 7.12 -0.54
CA PHE A 30 -4.79 7.63 0.65
C PHE A 30 -5.23 6.92 1.94
N ILE A 31 -6.53 6.79 2.17
CA ILE A 31 -7.07 6.12 3.38
C ILE A 31 -6.67 4.65 3.41
N VAL A 32 -6.81 3.95 2.27
CA VAL A 32 -6.46 2.53 2.18
C VAL A 32 -4.96 2.32 2.36
N SER A 33 -4.11 3.15 1.76
CA SER A 33 -2.66 3.10 1.92
C SER A 33 -2.25 3.29 3.39
N GLN A 34 -2.77 4.33 4.05
CA GLN A 34 -2.49 4.57 5.48
C GLN A 34 -2.96 3.41 6.37
N THR A 35 -4.17 2.89 6.12
CA THR A 35 -4.71 1.76 6.88
C THR A 35 -3.87 0.49 6.66
N ALA A 36 -3.52 0.19 5.41
CA ALA A 36 -2.71 -0.96 5.05
C ALA A 36 -1.29 -0.86 5.64
N SER A 37 -0.66 0.31 5.59
CA SER A 37 0.65 0.57 6.19
C SER A 37 0.65 0.34 7.70
N SER A 38 -0.36 0.86 8.40
CA SER A 38 -0.53 0.65 9.85
C SER A 38 -0.70 -0.83 10.21
N ILE A 39 -1.55 -1.55 9.46
CA ILE A 39 -1.78 -2.99 9.64
C ILE A 39 -0.49 -3.78 9.37
N LEU A 40 0.19 -3.53 8.26
CA LEU A 40 1.43 -4.22 7.90
C LEU A 40 2.56 -3.93 8.88
N SER A 41 2.68 -2.71 9.39
CA SER A 41 3.64 -2.39 10.45
C SER A 41 3.36 -3.21 11.71
N THR A 42 2.11 -3.29 12.15
CA THR A 42 1.72 -4.05 13.34
C THR A 42 1.91 -5.57 13.15
N GLU A 43 1.52 -6.11 12.00
CA GLU A 43 1.67 -7.54 11.72
C GLU A 43 3.14 -7.93 11.50
N SER A 44 3.95 -7.04 10.88
CA SER A 44 5.40 -7.26 10.79
C SER A 44 6.09 -7.26 12.15
N ASP A 45 5.65 -6.42 13.11
CA ASP A 45 6.15 -6.46 14.50
C ASP A 45 5.90 -7.82 15.14
N LYS A 46 4.66 -8.31 15.05
CA LYS A 46 4.27 -9.62 15.62
C LYS A 46 5.05 -10.75 14.96
N LEU A 47 5.12 -10.76 13.63
CA LEU A 47 5.79 -11.82 12.87
C LEU A 47 7.30 -11.84 13.17
N LEU A 48 7.95 -10.68 13.21
CA LEU A 48 9.37 -10.58 13.55
C LEU A 48 9.64 -10.98 15.00
N THR A 49 8.82 -10.52 15.94
CA THR A 49 8.94 -10.91 17.36
C THR A 49 8.80 -12.43 17.53
N ASN A 50 7.81 -13.03 16.87
CA ASN A 50 7.62 -14.48 16.89
C ASN A 50 8.77 -15.23 16.22
N THR A 51 9.33 -14.67 15.14
CA THR A 51 10.48 -15.25 14.45
C THR A 51 11.74 -15.21 15.31
N ALA A 52 12.01 -14.07 15.98
CA ALA A 52 13.11 -13.95 16.95
C ALA A 52 12.94 -14.93 18.12
N LYS A 53 11.73 -15.05 18.69
CA LYS A 53 11.43 -16.04 19.75
C LYS A 53 11.57 -17.48 19.29
N ARG A 54 11.18 -17.81 18.05
CA ARG A 54 11.34 -19.15 17.48
C ARG A 54 12.82 -19.52 17.39
N TYR A 55 13.66 -18.61 16.91
CA TYR A 55 15.10 -18.82 16.83
C TYR A 55 15.76 -18.84 18.22
N GLN A 56 15.28 -18.02 19.16
CA GLN A 56 15.68 -18.07 20.57
C GLN A 56 15.42 -19.47 21.13
N ASN A 57 14.20 -19.98 21.00
CA ASN A 57 13.84 -21.29 21.51
C ASN A 57 14.72 -22.38 20.89
N PHE A 58 15.02 -22.29 19.60
CA PHE A 58 15.94 -23.21 18.93
C PHE A 58 17.34 -23.20 19.55
N VAL A 59 17.95 -22.02 19.69
CA VAL A 59 19.31 -21.89 20.26
C VAL A 59 19.31 -22.27 21.73
N GLN A 60 18.34 -21.82 22.51
CA GLN A 60 18.20 -22.14 23.92
C GLN A 60 18.04 -23.65 24.17
N ASN A 61 17.35 -24.37 23.27
CA ASN A 61 17.25 -25.82 23.37
C ASN A 61 18.61 -26.51 23.20
N ILE A 62 19.39 -26.08 22.22
CA ILE A 62 20.75 -26.59 21.97
C ILE A 62 21.66 -26.34 23.18
N MET A 63 21.59 -25.13 23.75
CA MET A 63 22.39 -24.78 24.92
C MET A 63 21.94 -25.57 26.15
N SER A 64 20.64 -25.78 26.33
CA SER A 64 20.07 -26.59 27.42
C SER A 64 20.45 -28.07 27.31
N GLU A 65 20.44 -28.64 26.11
CA GLU A 65 20.91 -30.00 25.83
C GLU A 65 22.40 -30.14 26.22
N THR A 66 23.23 -29.22 25.73
CA THR A 66 24.69 -29.24 26.00
C THR A 66 24.99 -29.03 27.48
N PHE A 67 24.25 -28.13 28.14
CA PHE A 67 24.34 -27.90 29.58
C PHE A 67 23.96 -29.14 30.38
N GLY A 68 22.81 -29.74 30.06
CA GLY A 68 22.29 -30.94 30.73
C GLY A 68 23.22 -32.13 30.57
N ASN A 69 23.76 -32.34 29.38
CA ASN A 69 24.72 -33.40 29.09
C ASN A 69 26.02 -33.21 29.89
N THR A 70 26.58 -32.00 29.92
CA THR A 70 27.81 -31.69 30.68
C THR A 70 27.62 -31.82 32.19
N LEU A 71 26.51 -31.28 32.72
CA LEU A 71 26.21 -31.35 34.15
C LEU A 71 25.95 -32.79 34.61
N SER A 72 25.17 -33.55 33.83
CA SER A 72 24.92 -34.96 34.13
C SER A 72 26.22 -35.75 34.11
N SER A 73 27.11 -35.43 33.17
CA SER A 73 28.41 -36.07 33.06
C SER A 73 29.31 -35.84 34.28
N SER A 74 29.36 -34.61 34.76
CA SER A 74 30.05 -34.26 36.01
C SER A 74 29.49 -35.02 37.21
N LYS A 75 28.16 -35.09 37.35
CA LYS A 75 27.50 -35.79 38.46
C LYS A 75 27.74 -37.30 38.44
N ILE A 76 27.63 -37.93 37.27
CA ILE A 76 27.86 -39.37 37.10
C ILE A 76 29.31 -39.71 37.44
N LEU A 77 30.29 -38.96 36.90
CA LEU A 77 31.70 -39.19 37.20
C LEU A 77 32.02 -38.99 38.67
N SER A 78 31.46 -37.95 39.31
CA SER A 78 31.66 -37.71 40.75
C SER A 78 31.09 -38.86 41.58
N GLY A 79 29.88 -39.34 41.26
CA GLY A 79 29.27 -40.48 41.95
C GLY A 79 30.06 -41.77 41.81
N LEU A 80 30.57 -42.07 40.60
CA LEU A 80 31.42 -43.25 40.38
C LEU A 80 32.71 -43.19 41.22
N ILE A 81 33.32 -42.00 41.32
CA ILE A 81 34.52 -41.78 42.13
C ILE A 81 34.21 -41.94 43.62
N ASP A 82 33.11 -41.37 44.09
CA ASP A 82 32.68 -41.47 45.50
C ASP A 82 32.34 -42.91 45.90
N ASP A 83 31.78 -43.70 44.98
CA ASP A 83 31.51 -45.14 45.16
C ASP A 83 32.79 -46.01 45.11
N GLY A 84 33.96 -45.40 44.92
CA GLY A 84 35.25 -46.09 44.87
C GLY A 84 35.48 -46.90 43.59
N GLN A 85 34.75 -46.59 42.50
CA GLN A 85 35.00 -47.22 41.21
C GLN A 85 36.40 -46.84 40.70
N LYS A 86 37.12 -47.83 40.17
CA LYS A 86 38.44 -47.59 39.60
C LYS A 86 38.28 -46.86 38.27
N ILE A 87 38.60 -45.57 38.26
CA ILE A 87 38.63 -44.76 37.05
C ILE A 87 39.95 -45.00 36.29
N ASP A 88 39.85 -45.54 35.08
CA ASP A 88 40.97 -45.68 34.15
C ASP A 88 40.72 -44.95 32.82
N GLU A 89 41.78 -44.78 32.03
CA GLU A 89 41.70 -44.06 30.75
C GLU A 89 40.68 -44.68 29.79
N LYS A 90 40.52 -46.01 29.80
CA LYS A 90 39.60 -46.70 28.87
C LYS A 90 38.14 -46.41 29.23
N MET A 91 37.80 -46.47 30.52
CA MET A 91 36.48 -46.08 31.02
C MET A 91 36.18 -44.62 30.66
N LEU A 92 37.11 -43.70 30.97
CA LEU A 92 36.94 -42.28 30.70
C LEU A 92 36.80 -41.98 29.19
N SER A 93 37.59 -42.66 28.35
CA SER A 93 37.53 -42.51 26.90
C SER A 93 36.19 -42.97 26.32
N THR A 94 35.69 -44.11 26.80
CA THR A 94 34.38 -44.64 26.40
C THR A 94 33.28 -43.68 26.83
N TYR A 95 33.36 -43.18 28.06
CA TYR A 95 32.41 -42.22 28.61
C TYR A 95 32.37 -40.92 27.82
N LEU A 96 33.54 -40.33 27.55
CA LEU A 96 33.68 -39.10 26.77
C LEU A 96 33.17 -39.26 25.34
N SER A 97 33.40 -40.43 24.74
CA SER A 97 32.90 -40.73 23.40
C SER A 97 31.38 -40.80 23.40
N SER A 98 30.78 -41.53 24.35
CA SER A 98 29.32 -41.61 24.48
C SER A 98 28.67 -40.25 24.75
N MET A 99 29.29 -39.43 25.61
CA MET A 99 28.83 -38.06 25.89
C MET A 99 28.84 -37.18 24.64
N LEU A 100 29.86 -37.33 23.80
CA LEU A 100 30.01 -36.57 22.56
C LEU A 100 29.02 -37.05 21.49
N ASP A 101 28.91 -38.36 21.27
CA ASP A 101 27.95 -38.99 20.34
C ASP A 101 26.49 -38.68 20.70
N SER A 102 26.18 -38.50 21.99
CA SER A 102 24.83 -38.17 22.43
C SER A 102 24.45 -36.70 22.19
N GLY A 103 25.42 -35.82 21.91
CA GLY A 103 25.21 -34.39 21.78
C GLY A 103 25.05 -33.95 20.32
N SER A 104 23.85 -33.48 19.95
CA SER A 104 23.53 -33.14 18.55
C SER A 104 24.32 -31.94 18.01
N TYR A 105 24.88 -31.12 18.89
CA TYR A 105 25.66 -29.91 18.55
C TYR A 105 27.00 -29.88 19.31
N SER A 106 27.53 -31.04 19.67
CA SER A 106 28.84 -31.15 20.33
C SER A 106 29.90 -31.50 19.29
N VAL A 107 30.98 -30.71 19.19
CA VAL A 107 32.10 -31.00 18.27
C VAL A 107 33.32 -31.55 19.00
N GLY A 108 33.31 -31.53 20.34
CA GLY A 108 34.33 -32.17 21.14
C GLY A 108 33.95 -32.30 22.61
N SER A 109 34.67 -33.16 23.30
CA SER A 109 34.51 -33.43 24.73
C SER A 109 35.87 -33.64 25.38
N PHE A 110 35.99 -33.37 26.68
CA PHE A 110 37.24 -33.56 27.39
C PHE A 110 37.05 -33.84 28.88
N ILE A 111 38.06 -34.47 29.48
CA ILE A 111 38.24 -34.60 30.92
C ILE A 111 39.67 -34.18 31.27
N ILE A 112 39.81 -33.39 32.33
CA ILE A 112 41.09 -33.09 32.97
C ILE A 112 41.01 -33.51 34.42
N LEU A 113 41.83 -34.48 34.84
CA LEU A 113 41.96 -34.86 36.25
C LEU A 113 43.17 -34.16 36.88
N SER A 114 43.01 -33.72 38.11
CA SER A 114 44.06 -33.02 38.85
C SER A 114 45.27 -33.91 39.10
N LYS A 115 46.44 -33.27 39.21
CA LYS A 115 47.69 -33.93 39.58
C LYS A 115 47.50 -34.78 40.85
N ASP A 116 46.98 -34.18 41.92
CA ASP A 116 46.71 -34.86 43.20
C ASP A 116 45.91 -36.16 43.02
N TYR A 117 44.85 -36.12 42.21
CA TYR A 117 43.99 -37.28 41.99
C TYR A 117 44.71 -38.36 41.19
N THR A 118 45.40 -37.98 40.11
CA THR A 118 46.13 -38.93 39.26
C THR A 118 47.29 -39.61 39.99
N GLU A 119 48.00 -38.89 40.86
CA GLU A 119 49.08 -39.42 41.69
C GLU A 119 48.54 -40.34 42.79
N LYS A 120 47.51 -39.91 43.51
CA LYS A 120 46.83 -40.71 44.56
C LYS A 120 46.36 -42.06 44.02
N HIS A 121 45.81 -42.09 42.80
CA HIS A 121 45.26 -43.29 42.18
C HIS A 121 46.23 -44.01 41.24
N GLN A 122 47.49 -43.55 41.15
CA GLN A 122 48.55 -44.16 40.33
C GLN A 122 48.13 -44.38 38.86
N ILE A 123 47.43 -43.41 38.27
CA ILE A 123 46.92 -43.52 36.90
C ILE A 123 48.08 -43.50 35.90
N VAL A 124 48.22 -44.57 35.13
CA VAL A 124 49.23 -44.71 34.07
C VAL A 124 48.58 -44.40 32.72
N SER A 125 49.01 -43.32 32.08
CA SER A 125 48.48 -42.87 30.79
C SER A 125 49.53 -42.11 29.98
N LYS A 126 49.52 -42.28 28.66
CA LYS A 126 50.31 -41.47 27.72
C LYS A 126 49.79 -40.02 27.59
N ASN A 127 48.58 -39.77 28.06
CA ASN A 127 47.89 -38.49 27.99
C ASN A 127 48.06 -37.66 29.29
N LYS A 128 48.95 -38.11 30.18
CA LYS A 128 49.39 -37.32 31.33
C LYS A 128 50.39 -36.26 30.88
N ILE A 129 50.12 -35.00 31.21
CA ILE A 129 51.00 -33.88 30.87
C ILE A 129 52.15 -33.75 31.87
N SER A 130 53.16 -32.93 31.56
CA SER A 130 54.37 -32.78 32.38
C SER A 130 54.11 -32.26 33.79
N SER A 131 53.04 -31.48 33.99
CA SER A 131 52.62 -31.00 35.31
C SER A 131 51.92 -32.06 36.17
N GLY A 132 51.53 -33.19 35.59
CA GLY A 132 51.00 -34.36 36.28
C GLY A 132 49.52 -34.62 36.06
N GLU A 133 48.75 -33.69 35.49
CA GLU A 133 47.33 -33.88 35.17
C GLU A 133 47.12 -34.89 34.03
N LEU A 134 46.02 -35.64 34.09
CA LEU A 134 45.55 -36.45 32.97
C LEU A 134 44.62 -35.62 32.11
N VAL A 135 44.87 -35.54 30.81
CA VAL A 135 44.02 -34.79 29.86
C VAL A 135 43.54 -35.72 28.76
N LEU A 136 42.25 -36.02 28.74
CA LEU A 136 41.62 -36.77 27.65
C LEU A 136 40.74 -35.82 26.88
N ALA A 137 40.87 -35.81 25.55
CA ALA A 137 40.08 -34.93 24.70
C ALA A 137 39.75 -35.65 23.39
N PHE A 138 38.53 -35.44 22.94
CA PHE A 138 37.98 -36.04 21.74
C PHE A 138 37.32 -34.97 20.89
N ILE A 139 37.39 -35.14 19.58
CA ILE A 139 36.64 -34.35 18.63
C ILE A 139 35.80 -35.28 17.76
N ASP A 140 34.67 -34.74 17.31
CA ASP A 140 33.78 -35.41 16.39
C ASP A 140 33.92 -34.80 15.00
N ASP A 141 34.22 -35.65 14.02
CA ASP A 141 34.27 -35.25 12.62
C ASP A 141 32.89 -35.23 11.95
N LYS A 142 31.89 -35.86 12.55
CA LYS A 142 30.50 -35.91 12.07
C LYS A 142 29.48 -35.60 13.18
N PRO A 143 29.47 -34.36 13.71
CA PRO A 143 28.49 -33.97 14.72
C PRO A 143 27.05 -34.30 14.26
N ALA A 144 26.25 -34.86 15.18
CA ALA A 144 24.88 -35.35 14.97
C ALA A 144 24.71 -36.69 14.23
N GLU A 145 25.78 -37.35 13.80
CA GLU A 145 25.77 -38.76 13.37
C GLU A 145 26.40 -39.64 14.46
N SER A 146 26.10 -40.94 14.48
CA SER A 146 26.79 -41.85 15.40
C SER A 146 28.21 -42.16 14.90
N GLY A 147 29.20 -42.00 15.77
CA GLY A 147 30.60 -42.27 15.48
C GLY A 147 31.31 -41.07 14.81
N GLY A 148 32.51 -41.30 14.28
CA GLY A 148 33.35 -40.18 13.79
C GLY A 148 34.18 -39.51 14.90
N ILE A 149 34.11 -40.05 16.11
CA ILE A 149 34.88 -39.59 17.26
C ILE A 149 36.32 -40.07 17.19
N ARG A 150 37.25 -39.16 17.44
CA ARG A 150 38.68 -39.44 17.53
C ARG A 150 39.33 -38.67 18.68
N GLY A 151 40.25 -39.33 19.36
CA GLY A 151 41.05 -38.69 20.40
C GLY A 151 42.06 -37.70 19.82
N ILE A 152 42.30 -36.59 20.53
CA ILE A 152 43.34 -35.61 20.19
C ILE A 152 44.42 -35.60 21.28
N ARG A 153 45.58 -35.02 20.94
CA ARG A 153 46.67 -34.88 21.91
C ARG A 153 46.30 -33.85 23.00
N PRO A 154 46.71 -34.04 24.27
CA PRO A 154 46.45 -33.08 25.35
C PRO A 154 46.72 -31.62 25.00
N ASN A 155 47.88 -31.35 24.40
CA ASN A 155 48.29 -29.99 24.08
C ASN A 155 47.41 -29.34 23.00
N GLU A 156 46.81 -30.11 22.09
CA GLU A 156 45.89 -29.54 21.08
C GLU A 156 44.67 -28.88 21.75
N LEU A 157 44.13 -29.47 22.82
CA LEU A 157 43.06 -28.86 23.61
C LEU A 157 43.57 -27.70 24.46
N LEU A 158 44.69 -27.88 25.15
CA LEU A 158 45.21 -26.90 26.10
C LEU A 158 45.72 -25.63 25.41
N ASP A 159 46.36 -25.76 24.25
CA ASP A 159 46.81 -24.63 23.44
C ASP A 159 45.61 -23.87 22.85
N ALA A 160 44.55 -24.59 22.47
CA ALA A 160 43.29 -24.01 22.03
C ALA A 160 42.54 -23.31 23.18
N SER A 161 42.62 -23.82 24.41
CA SER A 161 41.88 -23.32 25.58
C SER A 161 42.81 -23.12 26.79
N PRO A 162 43.75 -22.15 26.76
CA PRO A 162 44.83 -22.04 27.75
C PRO A 162 44.36 -21.74 29.17
N ARG A 163 43.17 -21.15 29.33
CA ARG A 163 42.57 -20.87 30.65
C ARG A 163 41.97 -22.09 31.32
N LEU A 164 41.79 -23.19 30.61
CA LEU A 164 41.06 -24.36 31.11
C LEU A 164 41.84 -25.05 32.24
N LEU A 165 43.13 -25.31 32.03
CA LEU A 165 43.98 -25.95 33.02
C LEU A 165 44.22 -25.06 34.24
N SER A 166 44.50 -23.77 34.03
CA SER A 166 44.73 -22.83 35.13
C SER A 166 43.50 -22.70 36.04
N LYS A 167 42.29 -22.76 35.48
CA LYS A 167 41.04 -22.74 36.27
C LYS A 167 40.92 -23.94 37.21
N LEU A 168 41.28 -25.12 36.74
CA LEU A 168 41.32 -26.32 37.60
C LEU A 168 42.41 -26.19 38.67
N GLN A 169 43.63 -25.81 38.28
CA GLN A 169 44.78 -25.67 39.20
C GLN A 169 44.54 -24.64 40.31
N ASN A 170 43.86 -23.53 39.98
CA ASN A 170 43.50 -22.49 40.93
C ASN A 170 42.22 -22.79 41.75
N ASN A 171 41.61 -23.96 41.56
CA ASN A 171 40.35 -24.34 42.22
C ASN A 171 39.19 -23.35 41.95
N GLU A 172 39.18 -22.73 40.75
CA GLU A 172 38.18 -21.75 40.32
C GLU A 172 36.89 -22.38 39.77
N VAL A 173 36.84 -23.72 39.67
CA VAL A 173 35.73 -24.45 39.07
C VAL A 173 34.93 -25.15 40.17
N GLN A 174 34.12 -24.38 40.91
CA GLN A 174 33.23 -24.93 41.94
C GLN A 174 31.86 -25.33 41.40
N THR A 175 31.49 -24.78 40.25
CA THR A 175 30.22 -25.03 39.56
C THR A 175 30.46 -25.11 38.06
N LEU A 176 29.42 -25.55 37.33
CA LEU A 176 29.44 -25.53 35.88
C LEU A 176 29.72 -24.10 35.37
N SER A 177 30.68 -24.01 34.47
CA SER A 177 31.26 -22.76 33.97
C SER A 177 31.42 -22.82 32.46
N VAL A 178 31.58 -21.65 31.84
CA VAL A 178 31.75 -21.51 30.40
C VAL A 178 32.92 -20.57 30.07
N LEU A 179 33.55 -20.79 28.93
CA LEU A 179 34.53 -19.86 28.36
C LEU A 179 33.88 -18.98 27.30
N LEU A 180 34.60 -17.95 26.86
CA LEU A 180 34.20 -17.15 25.71
C LEU A 180 34.13 -18.02 24.45
N SER A 181 33.26 -17.65 23.52
CA SER A 181 33.22 -18.25 22.19
C SER A 181 34.55 -17.98 21.48
N GLN A 182 35.06 -18.98 20.76
CA GLN A 182 36.37 -18.88 20.11
C GLN A 182 36.42 -19.67 18.81
N GLN A 183 37.29 -19.23 17.91
CA GLN A 183 37.62 -19.93 16.69
C GLN A 183 39.12 -20.20 16.66
N THR A 184 39.49 -21.47 16.58
CA THR A 184 40.89 -21.90 16.54
C THR A 184 41.03 -23.24 15.85
N LYS A 185 42.27 -23.62 15.53
CA LYS A 185 42.57 -24.96 15.03
C LYS A 185 42.77 -25.92 16.18
N ILE A 186 42.11 -27.07 16.10
CA ILE A 186 42.38 -28.22 16.96
C ILE A 186 42.71 -29.39 16.03
N ASP A 187 43.91 -29.94 16.17
CA ASP A 187 44.41 -31.03 15.33
C ASP A 187 44.22 -30.76 13.83
N GLY A 188 44.60 -29.55 13.42
CA GLY A 188 44.55 -29.07 12.03
C GLY A 188 43.18 -28.63 11.52
N LYS A 189 42.08 -28.87 12.26
CA LYS A 189 40.71 -28.51 11.86
C LYS A 189 40.30 -27.18 12.48
N ASP A 190 39.82 -26.24 11.65
CA ASP A 190 39.24 -24.98 12.13
C ASP A 190 37.89 -25.27 12.83
N LEU A 191 37.83 -25.01 14.13
CA LEU A 191 36.62 -25.17 14.93
C LEU A 191 36.14 -23.81 15.43
N TYR A 192 34.85 -23.56 15.31
CA TYR A 192 34.19 -22.42 15.94
C TYR A 192 33.22 -22.93 17.00
N TYR A 193 33.56 -22.68 18.27
CA TYR A 193 32.89 -23.33 19.39
C TYR A 193 32.84 -22.47 20.65
N LYS A 194 32.03 -22.92 21.61
CA LYS A 194 32.03 -22.41 22.98
C LYS A 194 32.23 -23.55 23.97
N THR A 195 33.15 -23.37 24.91
CA THR A 195 33.45 -24.39 25.92
C THR A 195 32.53 -24.26 27.12
N ILE A 196 31.91 -25.37 27.50
CA ILE A 196 31.17 -25.55 28.74
C ILE A 196 31.78 -26.72 29.52
N PHE A 197 31.94 -26.56 30.83
CA PHE A 197 32.61 -27.56 31.66
C PHE A 197 32.12 -27.51 33.09
N ALA A 198 32.17 -28.65 33.76
CA ALA A 198 31.70 -28.83 35.12
C ALA A 198 32.74 -29.59 35.97
N PRO A 199 32.82 -29.30 37.28
CA PRO A 199 33.76 -29.97 38.16
C PRO A 199 33.37 -31.42 38.41
N ILE A 200 34.39 -32.25 38.60
CA ILE A 200 34.27 -33.62 39.10
C ILE A 200 34.70 -33.59 40.56
N PHE A 201 33.88 -34.18 41.43
CA PHE A 201 34.13 -34.21 42.87
C PHE A 201 34.57 -35.59 43.35
N GLU A 202 35.41 -35.61 44.38
CA GLU A 202 35.67 -36.75 45.26
C GLU A 202 35.46 -36.26 46.69
N ASN A 203 34.46 -36.80 47.38
CA ASN A 203 34.08 -36.42 48.75
C ASN A 203 33.92 -34.90 48.93
N GLY A 204 33.33 -34.23 47.94
CA GLY A 204 33.12 -32.78 47.93
C GLY A 204 34.34 -31.91 47.56
N LYS A 205 35.53 -32.51 47.32
CA LYS A 205 36.70 -31.79 46.79
C LYS A 205 36.73 -31.91 45.27
N VAL A 206 37.02 -30.80 44.56
CA VAL A 206 37.22 -30.82 43.11
C VAL A 206 38.50 -31.61 42.78
N VAL A 207 38.36 -32.66 41.98
CA VAL A 207 39.44 -33.54 41.52
C VAL A 207 39.64 -33.54 40.01
N GLY A 208 38.78 -32.85 39.28
CA GLY A 208 38.91 -32.69 37.84
C GLY A 208 37.78 -31.86 37.26
N ILE A 209 37.77 -31.78 35.93
CA ILE A 209 36.70 -31.16 35.15
C ILE A 209 36.35 -32.06 33.97
N VAL A 210 35.07 -32.09 33.60
CA VAL A 210 34.56 -32.66 32.35
C VAL A 210 33.92 -31.54 31.54
N GLY A 211 34.09 -31.53 30.23
CA GLY A 211 33.54 -30.48 29.39
C GLY A 211 33.19 -30.90 27.98
N ASN A 212 32.46 -30.00 27.33
CA ASN A 212 31.91 -30.11 26.00
C ASN A 212 32.27 -28.85 25.20
N LEU A 213 32.53 -29.03 23.91
CA LEU A 213 32.74 -27.96 22.94
C LEU A 213 31.48 -27.84 22.09
N LEU A 214 30.63 -26.84 22.39
CA LEU A 214 29.42 -26.54 21.64
C LEU A 214 29.79 -26.06 20.23
N ASP A 215 29.30 -26.73 19.19
CA ASP A 215 29.53 -26.39 17.79
C ASP A 215 28.69 -25.19 17.36
N LEU A 216 29.31 -24.01 17.33
CA LEU A 216 28.66 -22.80 16.85
C LEU A 216 28.48 -22.84 15.32
N THR A 217 29.34 -23.54 14.58
CA THR A 217 29.24 -23.66 13.11
C THR A 217 27.94 -24.34 12.68
N SER A 218 27.50 -25.36 13.41
CA SER A 218 26.23 -26.03 13.14
C SER A 218 25.02 -25.13 13.43
N ILE A 219 25.10 -24.28 14.46
CA ILE A 219 24.09 -23.25 14.73
C ILE A 219 24.06 -22.24 13.57
N GLU A 220 25.23 -21.75 13.13
CA GLU A 220 25.33 -20.82 12.00
C GLU A 220 24.77 -21.42 10.71
N ARG A 221 25.06 -22.70 10.42
CA ARG A 221 24.55 -23.39 9.22
C ARG A 221 23.03 -23.49 9.24
N ARG A 222 22.46 -23.86 10.39
CA ARG A 222 21.01 -24.03 10.52
C ARG A 222 20.28 -22.69 10.46
N LEU A 223 20.74 -21.70 11.21
CA LEU A 223 20.15 -20.37 11.19
C LEU A 223 20.53 -19.59 9.92
N GLY A 224 21.58 -19.96 9.20
CA GLY A 224 21.95 -19.35 7.92
C GLY A 224 21.11 -19.79 6.72
N ASN A 225 20.20 -20.76 6.89
CA ASN A 225 19.38 -21.29 5.81
C ASN A 225 18.30 -20.26 5.35
N PRO A 226 18.33 -19.78 4.09
CA PRO A 226 17.34 -18.83 3.56
C PRO A 226 15.89 -19.33 3.58
N GLU A 227 15.64 -20.63 3.68
CA GLU A 227 14.27 -21.18 3.81
C GLU A 227 13.57 -20.72 5.10
N LEU A 228 14.33 -20.22 6.07
CA LEU A 228 13.79 -19.64 7.30
C LEU A 228 13.36 -18.17 7.13
N ASP A 229 13.60 -17.55 5.97
CA ASP A 229 13.32 -16.14 5.71
C ASP A 229 11.82 -15.92 5.52
N VAL A 230 11.25 -15.05 6.35
CA VAL A 230 9.84 -14.66 6.30
C VAL A 230 9.59 -13.39 5.47
N PHE A 231 10.67 -12.69 5.10
CA PHE A 231 10.66 -11.49 4.26
C PHE A 231 11.80 -11.54 3.25
N GLU A 232 11.66 -10.81 2.14
CA GLU A 232 12.71 -10.71 1.13
C GLU A 232 13.91 -9.91 1.67
N GLY A 233 15.08 -10.54 1.69
CA GLY A 233 16.28 -9.96 2.29
C GLY A 233 16.21 -9.90 3.82
N ALA A 234 15.42 -10.78 4.45
CA ALA A 234 15.48 -10.99 5.88
C ALA A 234 16.89 -11.41 6.29
N GLN A 235 17.28 -11.01 7.50
CA GLN A 235 18.55 -11.38 8.09
C GLN A 235 18.33 -11.72 9.55
N ARG A 236 19.20 -12.53 10.13
CA ARG A 236 19.19 -12.83 11.56
C ARG A 236 20.59 -13.01 12.08
N PHE A 237 20.81 -12.52 13.29
CA PHE A 237 22.12 -12.60 13.92
C PHE A 237 21.96 -12.75 15.44
N ILE A 238 23.02 -13.24 16.08
CA ILE A 238 23.08 -13.46 17.52
C ILE A 238 24.21 -12.60 18.06
N ILE A 239 23.93 -11.86 19.13
CA ILE A 239 24.96 -11.17 19.92
C ILE A 239 24.92 -11.64 21.37
N ASP A 240 26.08 -11.70 22.01
CA ASP A 240 26.17 -11.89 23.45
C ASP A 240 25.86 -10.59 24.21
N GLN A 241 25.80 -10.68 25.53
CA GLN A 241 25.60 -9.55 26.46
C GLN A 241 26.62 -8.41 26.35
N ASN A 242 27.77 -8.64 25.70
CA ASN A 242 28.81 -7.63 25.50
C ASN A 242 28.72 -6.99 24.10
N GLY A 243 27.73 -7.38 23.30
CA GLY A 243 27.56 -6.93 21.91
C GLY A 243 28.49 -7.64 20.93
N ILE A 244 29.10 -8.77 21.31
CA ILE A 244 29.93 -9.59 20.42
C ILE A 244 29.04 -10.45 19.54
N VAL A 245 29.25 -10.38 18.23
CA VAL A 245 28.51 -11.19 17.26
C VAL A 245 28.95 -12.65 17.31
N ILE A 246 27.99 -13.51 17.63
CA ILE A 246 28.14 -14.98 17.66
C ILE A 246 27.76 -15.61 16.31
N PHE A 247 26.75 -15.05 15.64
CA PHE A 247 26.31 -15.53 14.33
C PHE A 247 25.74 -14.36 13.54
N ASN A 248 25.92 -14.37 12.21
CA ASN A 248 25.25 -13.47 11.29
C ASN A 248 24.89 -14.21 9.99
N SER A 249 23.61 -14.21 9.62
CA SER A 249 23.10 -14.91 8.44
C SER A 249 23.48 -14.25 7.10
N ASP A 250 24.04 -13.04 7.13
CA ASP A 250 24.56 -12.36 5.95
C ASP A 250 25.82 -13.06 5.44
N ARG A 251 25.67 -13.90 4.40
CA ARG A 251 26.72 -14.81 3.91
C ARG A 251 28.04 -14.13 3.58
N GLU A 252 28.01 -12.89 3.09
CA GLU A 252 29.22 -12.13 2.77
C GLU A 252 29.95 -11.64 4.01
N ASN A 253 29.21 -11.43 5.10
CA ASN A 253 29.70 -10.86 6.35
C ASN A 253 29.74 -11.85 7.53
N THR A 254 29.26 -13.09 7.38
CA THR A 254 29.22 -14.10 8.46
C THR A 254 30.59 -14.25 9.12
N ILE A 255 31.63 -14.57 8.34
CA ILE A 255 32.98 -14.79 8.86
C ILE A 255 33.62 -13.48 9.34
N ARG A 256 33.38 -12.38 8.63
CA ARG A 256 33.95 -11.05 8.97
C ARG A 256 33.45 -10.52 10.31
N THR A 257 32.20 -10.80 10.65
CA THR A 257 31.55 -10.26 11.85
C THR A 257 31.73 -11.13 13.08
N ARG A 258 32.05 -12.41 12.89
CA ARG A 258 32.25 -13.39 13.95
C ARG A 258 33.24 -12.89 15.01
N LEU A 259 32.82 -12.98 16.28
CA LEU A 259 33.60 -12.56 17.46
C LEU A 259 34.04 -11.08 17.44
N LYS A 260 33.37 -10.22 16.67
CA LYS A 260 33.57 -8.77 16.68
C LYS A 260 32.43 -8.08 17.40
N LYS A 261 32.74 -6.93 18.02
CA LYS A 261 31.73 -6.10 18.65
C LYS A 261 30.91 -5.37 17.58
N LEU A 262 29.59 -5.43 17.68
CA LEU A 262 28.70 -4.97 16.61
C LEU A 262 28.87 -3.47 16.29
N ASP A 263 29.13 -2.62 17.28
CA ASP A 263 29.35 -1.17 17.13
C ASP A 263 30.74 -0.80 16.58
N GLU A 264 31.69 -1.74 16.58
CA GLU A 264 32.99 -1.55 15.92
C GLU A 264 32.92 -1.86 14.43
N ILE A 265 32.07 -2.82 14.03
CA ILE A 265 31.91 -3.25 12.64
C ILE A 265 30.79 -2.51 11.90
N ASN A 266 29.83 -1.93 12.64
CA ASN A 266 28.74 -1.12 12.11
C ASN A 266 28.72 0.24 12.81
N ALA A 267 29.24 1.27 12.13
CA ALA A 267 29.34 2.62 12.66
C ALA A 267 27.98 3.37 12.71
N HIS A 268 26.92 2.84 12.11
CA HIS A 268 25.62 3.51 12.09
C HIS A 268 25.04 3.62 13.51
N PRO A 269 24.43 4.76 13.91
CA PRO A 269 23.92 4.98 15.28
C PRO A 269 22.96 3.88 15.78
N SER A 270 22.17 3.31 14.87
CA SER A 270 21.24 2.21 15.20
C SER A 270 21.91 0.97 15.79
N ALA A 271 23.19 0.71 15.45
CA ALA A 271 23.92 -0.42 16.03
C ALA A 271 24.17 -0.21 17.53
N LYS A 272 24.49 1.02 17.93
CA LYS A 272 24.69 1.38 19.35
C LYS A 272 23.39 1.29 20.15
N GLU A 273 22.29 1.78 19.58
CA GLU A 273 20.95 1.68 20.19
C GLU A 273 20.55 0.22 20.41
N LEU A 274 20.78 -0.64 19.41
CA LEU A 274 20.48 -2.06 19.49
C LEU A 274 21.33 -2.77 20.55
N ILE A 275 22.63 -2.47 20.63
CA ILE A 275 23.52 -3.02 21.68
C ILE A 275 23.06 -2.55 23.06
N GLN A 276 22.68 -1.29 23.22
CA GLN A 276 22.18 -0.77 24.49
C GLN A 276 20.91 -1.51 24.93
N ALA A 277 20.01 -1.82 24.01
CA ALA A 277 18.83 -2.65 24.29
C ALA A 277 19.23 -4.05 24.79
N VAL A 278 20.16 -4.71 24.08
CA VAL A 278 20.69 -6.03 24.47
C VAL A 278 21.36 -6.01 25.84
N MET A 279 22.25 -5.04 26.11
CA MET A 279 22.92 -4.88 27.40
C MET A 279 21.92 -4.59 28.54
N SER A 280 20.80 -3.93 28.22
CA SER A 280 19.71 -3.66 29.17
C SER A 280 18.70 -4.81 29.27
N LYS A 281 18.92 -5.93 28.56
CA LYS A 281 18.01 -7.07 28.46
C LYS A 281 16.58 -6.68 28.06
N LYS A 282 16.46 -5.68 27.17
CA LYS A 282 15.17 -5.17 26.68
C LYS A 282 14.82 -5.81 25.34
N ASP A 283 13.80 -6.64 25.37
CA ASP A 283 13.15 -7.14 24.17
C ASP A 283 12.29 -6.06 23.52
N GLY A 284 12.13 -6.14 22.20
CA GLY A 284 11.29 -5.20 21.48
C GLY A 284 11.63 -5.07 20.00
N ILE A 285 11.01 -4.08 19.38
CA ILE A 285 11.23 -3.70 18.00
C ILE A 285 12.08 -2.44 17.94
N TYR A 286 13.12 -2.49 17.11
CA TYR A 286 14.07 -1.41 16.88
C TYR A 286 14.22 -1.16 15.38
N THR A 287 14.85 -0.04 15.03
CA THR A 287 15.34 0.18 13.67
C THR A 287 16.82 -0.15 13.62
N TYR A 288 17.24 -0.87 12.59
CA TYR A 288 18.65 -1.23 12.39
C TYR A 288 19.02 -1.12 10.91
N GLN A 289 20.10 -0.40 10.62
CA GLN A 289 20.71 -0.40 9.29
C GLN A 289 21.81 -1.47 9.26
N ASN A 290 21.72 -2.41 8.32
CA ASN A 290 22.72 -3.46 8.18
C ASN A 290 24.00 -2.97 7.49
N LEU A 291 24.98 -3.86 7.35
CA LEU A 291 26.28 -3.55 6.74
C LEU A 291 26.21 -3.20 5.24
N HIS A 292 25.08 -3.50 4.59
CA HIS A 292 24.79 -3.12 3.21
C HIS A 292 24.06 -1.77 3.09
N GLY A 293 23.84 -1.07 4.22
CA GLY A 293 23.11 0.20 4.24
C GLY A 293 21.59 0.06 4.19
N LYS A 294 21.04 -1.16 4.26
CA LYS A 294 19.59 -1.40 4.21
C LYS A 294 18.96 -1.24 5.58
N THR A 295 18.10 -0.23 5.72
CA THR A 295 17.34 0.02 6.94
C THR A 295 16.23 -1.02 7.10
N SER A 296 16.19 -1.62 8.27
CA SER A 296 15.31 -2.74 8.60
C SER A 296 14.65 -2.54 9.95
N LYS A 297 13.48 -3.14 10.11
CA LYS A 297 12.88 -3.39 11.42
C LYS A 297 13.62 -4.58 12.06
N ALA A 298 13.96 -4.46 13.34
CA ALA A 298 14.76 -5.43 14.09
C ALA A 298 14.02 -5.87 15.35
N ALA A 299 13.60 -7.13 15.42
CA ALA A 299 13.06 -7.72 16.63
C ALA A 299 14.19 -8.33 17.47
N VAL A 300 14.26 -7.95 18.75
CA VAL A 300 15.23 -8.43 19.74
C VAL A 300 14.51 -9.37 20.71
N ALA A 301 15.07 -10.56 20.90
CA ALA A 301 14.62 -11.53 21.89
C ALA A 301 15.82 -12.04 22.70
N THR A 302 15.86 -11.69 23.98
CA THR A 302 16.98 -11.94 24.90
C THR A 302 16.67 -13.10 25.83
N PHE A 303 17.66 -13.96 26.06
CA PHE A 303 17.49 -15.14 26.90
C PHE A 303 18.78 -15.47 27.65
N GLU A 304 18.65 -16.23 28.74
CA GLU A 304 19.80 -16.83 29.39
C GLU A 304 20.32 -17.98 28.52
N ALA A 305 21.55 -17.80 28.03
CA ALA A 305 22.26 -18.77 27.21
C ALA A 305 22.45 -20.09 27.97
N TRP A 306 22.70 -20.01 29.27
CA TRP A 306 22.93 -21.18 30.12
C TRP A 306 22.19 -21.06 31.44
N ASN A 307 21.60 -22.17 31.87
CA ASN A 307 20.83 -22.24 33.11
C ASN A 307 21.73 -21.86 34.31
N ASN A 308 21.33 -20.82 35.05
CA ASN A 308 21.97 -20.36 36.29
C ASN A 308 23.44 -19.88 36.17
N ILE A 309 23.94 -19.58 34.97
CA ILE A 309 25.27 -18.96 34.79
C ILE A 309 25.16 -17.44 34.70
N GLY A 310 24.01 -16.92 34.26
CA GLY A 310 23.77 -15.49 34.09
C GLY A 310 24.33 -14.90 32.79
N GLU A 311 24.91 -15.73 31.90
CA GLU A 311 25.25 -15.29 30.55
C GLU A 311 23.97 -15.20 29.69
N THR A 312 23.75 -14.04 29.06
CA THR A 312 22.60 -13.80 28.19
C THR A 312 23.02 -13.56 26.75
N TRP A 313 22.28 -14.15 25.82
CA TRP A 313 22.40 -13.89 24.39
C TRP A 313 21.11 -13.26 23.88
N SER A 314 21.20 -12.53 22.79
CA SER A 314 20.04 -11.96 22.10
C SER A 314 20.01 -12.44 20.67
N ILE A 315 18.83 -12.89 20.24
CA ILE A 315 18.53 -13.14 18.83
C ILE A 315 17.94 -11.87 18.23
N ILE A 316 18.45 -11.48 17.07
CA ILE A 316 17.93 -10.36 16.29
C ILE A 316 17.41 -10.87 14.97
N SER A 317 16.14 -10.63 14.69
CA SER A 317 15.51 -10.91 13.40
C SER A 317 15.23 -9.59 12.68
N LEU A 318 15.75 -9.46 11.47
CA LEU A 318 15.63 -8.28 10.61
C LEU A 318 14.66 -8.52 9.47
N ALA A 319 13.82 -7.53 9.18
CA ALA A 319 13.13 -7.41 7.90
C ALA A 319 13.27 -5.99 7.34
N PRO A 320 13.74 -5.84 6.09
CA PRO A 320 13.85 -4.53 5.48
C PRO A 320 12.50 -3.85 5.31
N PHE A 321 12.43 -2.54 5.57
CA PHE A 321 11.21 -1.74 5.37
C PHE A 321 10.67 -1.89 3.95
N SER A 322 11.57 -1.86 2.96
CA SER A 322 11.22 -2.06 1.55
C SER A 322 10.52 -3.39 1.25
N SER A 323 10.78 -4.46 2.02
CA SER A 323 10.10 -5.74 1.86
C SER A 323 8.76 -5.78 2.58
N ILE A 324 8.64 -5.06 3.70
CA ILE A 324 7.39 -4.95 4.46
C ILE A 324 6.37 -4.09 3.69
N GLU A 325 6.84 -3.06 3.00
CA GLU A 325 6.02 -2.07 2.30
C GLU A 325 5.69 -2.47 0.85
N LYS A 326 6.46 -3.38 0.22
CA LYS A 326 6.23 -3.86 -1.16
C LYS A 326 4.77 -4.27 -1.47
N PRO A 327 4.01 -4.95 -0.58
CA PRO A 327 2.60 -5.25 -0.83
C PRO A 327 1.73 -3.99 -0.96
N ILE A 328 2.10 -2.89 -0.28
CA ILE A 328 1.41 -1.59 -0.34
C ILE A 328 1.64 -0.95 -1.71
N ASP A 329 2.87 -0.92 -2.20
CA ASP A 329 3.20 -0.36 -3.52
C ASP A 329 2.37 -1.03 -4.63
N ASN A 330 2.25 -2.36 -4.56
CA ASN A 330 1.43 -3.13 -5.49
C ASN A 330 -0.08 -2.80 -5.34
N LEU A 331 -0.56 -2.67 -4.10
CA LEU A 331 -1.96 -2.33 -3.83
C LEU A 331 -2.29 -0.92 -4.36
N GLU A 332 -1.41 0.06 -4.13
CA GLU A 332 -1.57 1.43 -4.65
C GLU A 332 -1.64 1.44 -6.17
N LEU A 333 -0.74 0.73 -6.85
CA LEU A 333 -0.76 0.62 -8.32
C LEU A 333 -2.09 0.02 -8.82
N VAL A 334 -2.57 -1.05 -8.19
CA VAL A 334 -3.86 -1.67 -8.53
C VAL A 334 -5.02 -0.70 -8.31
N LEU A 335 -5.05 0.01 -7.17
CA LEU A 335 -6.11 0.98 -6.88
C LEU A 335 -6.10 2.17 -7.86
N ILE A 336 -4.93 2.65 -8.28
CA ILE A 336 -4.79 3.69 -9.29
C ILE A 336 -5.35 3.19 -10.64
N LEU A 337 -4.99 1.99 -11.07
CA LEU A 337 -5.50 1.41 -12.33
C LEU A 337 -7.02 1.24 -12.31
N VAL A 338 -7.57 0.68 -11.23
CA VAL A 338 -9.02 0.54 -11.03
C VAL A 338 -9.70 1.92 -11.02
N GLY A 339 -9.08 2.91 -10.37
CA GLY A 339 -9.54 4.29 -10.34
C GLY A 339 -9.62 4.93 -11.73
N ILE A 340 -8.59 4.76 -12.56
CA ILE A 340 -8.57 5.25 -13.95
C ILE A 340 -9.69 4.61 -14.76
N VAL A 341 -9.87 3.29 -14.65
CA VAL A 341 -10.95 2.57 -15.34
C VAL A 341 -12.32 3.05 -14.87
N ALA A 342 -12.51 3.25 -13.57
CA ALA A 342 -13.76 3.76 -13.01
C ALA A 342 -14.08 5.17 -13.52
N ILE A 343 -13.09 6.08 -13.53
CA ILE A 343 -13.25 7.44 -14.07
C ILE A 343 -13.64 7.38 -15.55
N ALA A 344 -12.97 6.54 -16.35
CA ALA A 344 -13.27 6.40 -17.78
C ALA A 344 -14.69 5.88 -18.02
N LEU A 345 -15.11 4.85 -17.26
CA LEU A 345 -16.47 4.29 -17.35
C LEU A 345 -17.54 5.31 -16.93
N ILE A 346 -17.36 6.00 -15.80
CA ILE A 346 -18.30 7.02 -15.33
C ILE A 346 -18.36 8.17 -16.33
N SER A 347 -17.22 8.64 -16.84
CA SER A 347 -17.15 9.68 -17.86
C SER A 347 -17.89 9.29 -19.13
N LEU A 348 -17.76 8.03 -19.57
CA LEU A 348 -18.46 7.51 -20.74
C LEU A 348 -19.99 7.47 -20.51
N ILE A 349 -20.43 6.99 -19.35
CA ILE A 349 -21.86 6.94 -19.00
C ILE A 349 -22.45 8.36 -18.95
N ILE A 350 -21.77 9.29 -18.27
CA ILE A 350 -22.21 10.68 -18.19
C ILE A 350 -22.20 11.34 -19.57
N PHE A 351 -21.19 11.06 -20.40
CA PHE A 351 -21.12 11.57 -21.78
C PHE A 351 -22.32 11.10 -22.61
N ILE A 352 -22.64 9.80 -22.57
CA ILE A 352 -23.79 9.24 -23.27
C ILE A 352 -25.07 9.93 -22.76
N PHE A 353 -25.27 9.94 -21.44
CA PHE A 353 -26.46 10.53 -20.80
C PHE A 353 -26.67 12.00 -21.18
N ILE A 354 -25.63 12.83 -21.05
CA ILE A 354 -25.70 14.26 -21.37
C ILE A 354 -25.94 14.47 -22.86
N ARG A 355 -25.29 13.70 -23.72
CA ARG A 355 -25.44 13.84 -25.17
C ARG A 355 -26.85 13.47 -25.62
N THR A 356 -27.41 12.37 -25.11
CA THR A 356 -28.74 11.89 -25.48
C THR A 356 -29.85 12.74 -24.87
N THR A 357 -29.73 13.10 -23.59
CA THR A 357 -30.83 13.69 -22.81
C THR A 357 -30.81 15.22 -22.82
N MET A 358 -29.64 15.86 -22.87
CA MET A 358 -29.54 17.33 -22.77
C MET A 358 -29.19 17.96 -24.12
N VAL A 359 -28.02 17.62 -24.69
CA VAL A 359 -27.46 18.31 -25.86
C VAL A 359 -28.36 18.20 -27.08
N ASN A 360 -28.86 17.00 -27.39
CA ASN A 360 -29.75 16.81 -28.54
C ASN A 360 -31.06 17.60 -28.40
N ARG A 361 -31.64 17.66 -27.19
CA ARG A 361 -32.88 18.40 -26.92
C ARG A 361 -32.67 19.90 -27.00
N ILE A 362 -31.58 20.42 -26.41
CA ILE A 362 -31.19 21.84 -26.53
C ILE A 362 -30.97 22.22 -27.99
N ARG A 363 -30.28 21.37 -28.77
CA ARG A 363 -30.05 21.63 -30.20
C ARG A 363 -31.36 21.69 -30.98
N ASN A 364 -32.31 20.80 -30.71
CA ASN A 364 -33.61 20.80 -31.38
C ASN A 364 -34.42 22.05 -31.00
N ILE A 365 -34.46 22.41 -29.72
CA ILE A 365 -35.12 23.65 -29.24
C ILE A 365 -34.50 24.88 -29.92
N SER A 366 -33.17 24.98 -29.90
CA SER A 366 -32.44 26.09 -30.50
C SER A 366 -32.68 26.18 -32.02
N HIS A 367 -32.66 25.06 -32.72
CA HIS A 367 -32.95 25.02 -34.15
C HIS A 367 -34.38 25.48 -34.44
N THR A 368 -35.40 24.93 -33.76
CA THR A 368 -36.80 25.35 -33.97
C THR A 368 -37.01 26.82 -33.62
N LEU A 369 -36.34 27.33 -32.58
CA LEU A 369 -36.41 28.74 -32.22
C LEU A 369 -35.80 29.65 -33.31
N PHE A 370 -34.64 29.31 -33.86
CA PHE A 370 -34.05 30.07 -34.97
C PHE A 370 -34.91 29.99 -36.23
N GLU A 371 -35.48 28.82 -36.51
CA GLU A 371 -36.41 28.63 -37.60
C GLU A 371 -37.71 29.41 -37.40
N PHE A 372 -38.16 29.64 -36.16
CA PHE A 372 -39.27 30.53 -35.85
C PHE A 372 -38.91 32.01 -36.08
N PHE A 373 -37.70 32.43 -35.72
CA PHE A 373 -37.24 33.79 -36.00
C PHE A 373 -37.15 34.08 -37.51
N LYS A 374 -36.69 33.11 -38.31
CA LYS A 374 -36.73 33.24 -39.78
C LYS A 374 -38.15 33.42 -40.31
N TYR A 375 -39.12 32.72 -39.71
CA TYR A 375 -40.53 32.86 -40.08
C TYR A 375 -41.06 34.26 -39.75
N LEU A 376 -40.78 34.77 -38.55
CA LEU A 376 -41.10 36.15 -38.15
C LEU A 376 -40.45 37.20 -39.06
N ASN A 377 -39.21 36.97 -39.50
CA ASN A 377 -38.48 37.87 -40.38
C ASN A 377 -38.87 37.74 -41.86
N HIS A 378 -39.88 36.93 -42.19
CA HIS A 378 -40.31 36.65 -43.57
C HIS A 378 -39.22 36.02 -44.45
N GLU A 379 -38.17 35.44 -43.86
CA GLU A 379 -37.13 34.68 -44.58
C GLU A 379 -37.63 33.29 -45.00
N ARG A 380 -38.77 32.86 -44.47
CA ARG A 380 -39.51 31.64 -44.84
C ARG A 380 -41.01 31.90 -44.77
N LYS A 381 -41.78 31.16 -45.58
CA LYS A 381 -43.23 31.38 -45.73
C LYS A 381 -44.07 30.61 -44.71
N ASP A 382 -43.63 29.40 -44.33
CA ASP A 382 -44.39 28.53 -43.44
C ASP A 382 -43.81 28.54 -42.03
N ALA A 383 -44.66 28.51 -41.01
CA ALA A 383 -44.23 28.33 -39.63
C ALA A 383 -43.45 27.01 -39.45
N PRO A 384 -42.42 26.98 -38.58
CA PRO A 384 -41.70 25.74 -38.28
C PRO A 384 -42.62 24.69 -37.66
N GLN A 385 -42.28 23.42 -37.85
CA GLN A 385 -43.01 22.33 -37.19
C GLN A 385 -42.84 22.42 -35.66
N PRO A 386 -43.92 22.15 -34.88
CA PRO A 386 -43.84 22.14 -33.42
C PRO A 386 -42.83 21.12 -32.89
N LEU A 387 -42.14 21.48 -31.81
CA LEU A 387 -41.27 20.58 -31.07
C LEU A 387 -42.08 19.42 -30.50
N LYS A 388 -41.58 18.18 -30.66
CA LYS A 388 -42.13 17.03 -29.94
C LYS A 388 -41.64 17.05 -28.48
N ILE A 389 -42.55 17.31 -27.54
CA ILE A 389 -42.23 17.32 -26.12
C ILE A 389 -42.18 15.89 -25.59
N VAL A 390 -41.01 15.46 -25.12
CA VAL A 390 -40.73 14.08 -24.68
C VAL A 390 -40.44 13.97 -23.17
N ALA A 391 -40.38 15.09 -22.46
CA ALA A 391 -40.15 15.14 -21.02
C ALA A 391 -40.85 16.37 -20.41
N GLN A 392 -41.10 16.34 -19.11
CA GLN A 392 -41.76 17.40 -18.31
C GLN A 392 -40.76 18.17 -17.43
N ASP A 393 -39.48 18.15 -17.79
CA ASP A 393 -38.44 18.96 -17.16
C ASP A 393 -38.41 20.39 -17.72
N GLU A 394 -37.47 21.22 -17.25
CA GLU A 394 -37.36 22.64 -17.62
C GLU A 394 -37.19 22.84 -19.13
N LEU A 395 -36.51 21.91 -19.82
CA LEU A 395 -36.38 21.94 -21.27
C LEU A 395 -37.68 21.55 -21.98
N GLY A 396 -38.48 20.67 -21.38
CA GLY A 396 -39.82 20.32 -21.85
C GLY A 396 -40.79 21.48 -21.74
N GLU A 397 -40.79 22.16 -20.60
CA GLU A 397 -41.59 23.37 -20.37
C GLU A 397 -41.22 24.48 -21.36
N MET A 398 -39.93 24.74 -21.54
CA MET A 398 -39.43 25.70 -22.53
C MET A 398 -39.91 25.35 -23.95
N GLY A 399 -39.81 24.08 -24.36
CA GLY A 399 -40.29 23.64 -25.66
C GLY A 399 -41.80 23.82 -25.83
N SER A 400 -42.59 23.52 -24.79
CA SER A 400 -44.05 23.69 -24.79
C SER A 400 -44.43 25.16 -24.98
N LYS A 401 -43.79 26.06 -24.24
CA LYS A 401 -44.01 27.51 -24.36
C LYS A 401 -43.60 28.06 -25.73
N ILE A 402 -42.53 27.52 -26.34
CA ILE A 402 -42.14 27.88 -27.71
C ILE A 402 -43.23 27.45 -28.70
N ASN A 403 -43.76 26.23 -28.60
CA ASN A 403 -44.83 25.75 -29.48
C ASN A 403 -46.09 26.61 -29.36
N GLU A 404 -46.50 26.95 -28.14
CA GLU A 404 -47.65 27.82 -27.87
C GLU A 404 -47.49 29.18 -28.57
N ASN A 405 -46.30 29.78 -28.49
CA ASN A 405 -46.01 31.05 -29.15
C ASN A 405 -45.94 30.93 -30.68
N ILE A 406 -45.35 29.86 -31.22
CA ILE A 406 -45.33 29.62 -32.68
C ILE A 406 -46.76 29.60 -33.22
N GLU A 407 -47.66 28.84 -32.58
CA GLU A 407 -49.04 28.71 -33.04
C GLU A 407 -49.81 30.03 -32.92
N LYS A 408 -49.69 30.70 -31.77
CA LYS A 408 -50.34 31.99 -31.54
C LYS A 408 -49.88 33.05 -32.56
N THR A 409 -48.58 33.11 -32.83
CA THR A 409 -48.01 34.06 -33.81
C THR A 409 -48.40 33.70 -35.24
N LYS A 410 -48.41 32.41 -35.62
CA LYS A 410 -48.85 31.97 -36.95
C LYS A 410 -50.29 32.42 -37.22
N LEU A 411 -51.20 32.13 -36.29
CA LEU A 411 -52.60 32.54 -36.41
C LEU A 411 -52.75 34.07 -36.49
N GLY A 412 -51.96 34.81 -35.68
CA GLY A 412 -51.95 36.27 -35.73
C GLY A 412 -51.48 36.83 -37.08
N LEU A 413 -50.38 36.29 -37.64
CA LEU A 413 -49.87 36.72 -38.95
C LEU A 413 -50.83 36.37 -40.10
N GLU A 414 -51.53 35.24 -40.03
CA GLU A 414 -52.56 34.89 -41.01
C GLU A 414 -53.75 35.87 -40.96
N GLN A 415 -54.18 36.28 -39.75
CA GLN A 415 -55.21 37.32 -39.57
C GLN A 415 -54.75 38.66 -40.13
N ASP A 416 -53.51 39.07 -39.83
CA ASP A 416 -52.92 40.29 -40.36
C ASP A 416 -52.84 40.28 -41.89
N SER A 417 -52.40 39.17 -42.47
CA SER A 417 -52.30 39.03 -43.93
C SER A 417 -53.66 39.15 -44.61
N LYS A 418 -54.72 38.55 -44.05
CA LYS A 418 -56.09 38.67 -44.58
C LYS A 418 -56.61 40.10 -44.50
N ALA A 419 -56.35 40.78 -43.39
CA ALA A 419 -56.73 42.18 -43.23
C ALA A 419 -56.00 43.09 -44.23
N VAL A 420 -54.71 42.84 -44.48
CA VAL A 420 -53.94 43.57 -45.51
C VAL A 420 -54.47 43.26 -46.92
N GLU A 421 -54.77 42.00 -47.24
CA GLU A 421 -55.35 41.63 -48.54
C GLU A 421 -56.71 42.31 -48.76
N GLN A 422 -57.59 42.29 -47.76
CA GLN A 422 -58.86 43.01 -47.83
C GLN A 422 -58.64 44.51 -47.96
N SER A 423 -57.66 45.09 -47.26
CA SER A 423 -57.33 46.51 -47.38
C SER A 423 -56.92 46.88 -48.81
N VAL A 424 -56.14 46.04 -49.48
CA VAL A 424 -55.78 46.22 -50.90
C VAL A 424 -57.01 46.10 -51.81
N LEU A 425 -57.90 45.14 -51.55
CA LEU A 425 -59.14 45.00 -52.32
C LEU A 425 -60.07 46.19 -52.15
N THR A 426 -60.27 46.65 -50.91
CA THR A 426 -61.04 47.85 -50.58
C THR A 426 -60.46 49.08 -51.29
N ALA A 427 -59.13 49.25 -51.27
CA ALA A 427 -58.45 50.32 -52.01
C ALA A 427 -58.73 50.29 -53.52
N LYS A 428 -58.78 49.10 -54.15
CA LYS A 428 -59.17 48.95 -55.57
C LYS A 428 -60.63 49.29 -55.82
N THR A 429 -61.53 48.92 -54.91
CA THR A 429 -62.96 49.29 -55.00
C THR A 429 -63.13 50.81 -54.92
N ILE A 430 -62.38 51.46 -54.04
CA ILE A 430 -62.32 52.93 -53.94
C ILE A 430 -61.78 53.55 -55.24
N GLU A 431 -60.74 52.96 -55.84
CA GLU A 431 -60.19 53.41 -57.14
C GLU A 431 -61.23 53.32 -58.27
N SER A 432 -62.11 52.31 -58.24
CA SER A 432 -63.25 52.20 -59.17
C SER A 432 -64.39 53.17 -58.89
N GLY A 433 -64.28 53.97 -57.82
CA GLY A 433 -65.18 55.07 -57.50
C GLY A 433 -66.23 54.80 -56.42
N ASP A 434 -66.27 53.60 -55.83
CA ASP A 434 -67.24 53.23 -54.78
C ASP A 434 -66.65 53.42 -53.37
N PHE A 435 -67.15 54.44 -52.66
CA PHE A 435 -66.70 54.79 -51.32
C PHE A 435 -67.49 54.09 -50.20
N ARG A 436 -68.40 53.16 -50.51
CA ARG A 436 -69.10 52.33 -49.51
C ARG A 436 -68.25 51.15 -49.03
N ALA A 437 -67.14 50.85 -49.73
CA ALA A 437 -66.26 49.76 -49.38
C ALA A 437 -65.65 49.97 -47.98
N ARG A 438 -65.61 48.94 -47.14
CA ARG A 438 -65.00 49.00 -45.80
C ARG A 438 -64.13 47.78 -45.55
N ILE A 439 -63.08 47.96 -44.75
CA ILE A 439 -62.25 46.87 -44.26
C ILE A 439 -62.97 46.28 -43.05
N THR A 440 -63.39 45.02 -43.12
CA THR A 440 -64.15 44.34 -42.06
C THR A 440 -63.31 43.32 -41.28
N GLU A 441 -62.31 42.71 -41.92
CA GLU A 441 -61.35 41.81 -41.29
C GLU A 441 -60.64 42.52 -40.13
N THR A 442 -60.46 41.83 -39.01
CA THR A 442 -59.82 42.40 -37.81
C THR A 442 -58.40 41.86 -37.71
N PRO A 443 -57.37 42.67 -37.97
CA PRO A 443 -55.99 42.25 -37.82
C PRO A 443 -55.65 41.97 -36.35
N HIS A 444 -54.68 41.09 -36.14
CA HIS A 444 -54.12 40.77 -34.83
C HIS A 444 -53.15 41.85 -34.34
N ASN A 445 -52.38 42.45 -35.26
CA ASN A 445 -51.45 43.53 -34.97
C ASN A 445 -52.23 44.81 -34.62
N PRO A 446 -52.05 45.37 -33.40
CA PRO A 446 -52.76 46.58 -32.97
C PRO A 446 -52.59 47.77 -33.91
N GLN A 447 -51.42 47.92 -34.54
CA GLN A 447 -51.12 49.01 -35.47
C GLN A 447 -51.89 48.86 -36.80
N LEU A 448 -52.04 47.62 -37.30
CA LEU A 448 -52.88 47.37 -38.47
C LEU A 448 -54.36 47.60 -38.15
N ASN A 449 -54.78 47.32 -36.91
CA ASN A 449 -56.15 47.58 -36.49
C ASN A 449 -56.43 49.08 -36.41
N GLU A 450 -55.50 49.86 -35.85
CA GLU A 450 -55.57 51.33 -35.88
C GLU A 450 -55.62 51.86 -37.32
N LEU A 451 -54.78 51.33 -38.22
CA LEU A 451 -54.80 51.71 -39.63
C LEU A 451 -56.16 51.40 -40.30
N LYS A 452 -56.76 50.24 -40.02
CA LYS A 452 -58.12 49.89 -40.47
C LYS A 452 -59.13 50.94 -40.02
N GLU A 453 -59.14 51.30 -38.74
CA GLU A 453 -60.11 52.27 -38.20
C GLU A 453 -59.93 53.65 -38.83
N VAL A 454 -58.69 54.11 -38.98
CA VAL A 454 -58.38 55.39 -39.64
C VAL A 454 -58.83 55.38 -41.11
N LEU A 455 -58.55 54.30 -41.85
CA LEU A 455 -58.96 54.18 -43.25
C LEU A 455 -60.49 54.11 -43.40
N ASN A 456 -61.18 53.34 -42.54
CA ASN A 456 -62.64 53.26 -42.57
C ASN A 456 -63.27 54.62 -42.22
N HIS A 457 -62.75 55.35 -41.23
CA HIS A 457 -63.22 56.69 -40.89
C HIS A 457 -62.98 57.69 -42.04
N MET A 458 -61.81 57.63 -42.70
CA MET A 458 -61.56 58.42 -43.89
C MET A 458 -62.61 58.15 -44.97
N LEU A 459 -63.02 56.89 -45.16
CA LEU A 459 -64.04 56.52 -46.14
C LEU A 459 -65.45 56.98 -45.73
N ASP A 460 -65.77 56.96 -44.43
CA ASP A 460 -67.01 57.56 -43.91
C ASP A 460 -67.05 59.06 -44.19
N ASP A 461 -65.93 59.77 -43.98
CA ASP A 461 -65.78 61.19 -44.30
C ASP A 461 -65.93 61.47 -45.81
N LEU A 462 -65.28 60.68 -46.67
CA LEU A 462 -65.37 60.84 -48.13
C LEU A 462 -66.80 60.56 -48.64
N GLN A 463 -67.42 59.49 -48.15
CA GLN A 463 -68.79 59.14 -48.50
C GLN A 463 -69.78 60.24 -48.07
N THR A 464 -69.59 60.85 -46.89
CA THR A 464 -70.48 61.90 -46.37
C THR A 464 -70.25 63.26 -47.05
N LYS A 465 -69.00 63.62 -47.37
CA LYS A 465 -68.66 64.97 -47.86
C LYS A 465 -68.63 65.09 -49.39
N ILE A 466 -68.31 64.01 -50.09
CA ILE A 466 -68.19 63.99 -51.55
C ILE A 466 -69.37 63.23 -52.16
N GLY A 467 -69.70 62.07 -51.61
CA GLY A 467 -70.80 61.20 -52.03
C GLY A 467 -70.37 59.72 -52.13
N SER A 468 -71.32 58.79 -52.16
CA SER A 468 -71.05 57.35 -52.02
C SER A 468 -70.50 56.65 -53.27
N ASP A 469 -70.74 57.19 -54.45
CA ASP A 469 -70.25 56.68 -55.73
C ASP A 469 -69.84 57.85 -56.64
N THR A 470 -68.55 57.98 -56.88
CA THR A 470 -68.00 59.07 -57.69
C THR A 470 -68.34 58.94 -59.17
N ASN A 471 -68.68 57.76 -59.67
CA ASN A 471 -69.15 57.59 -61.03
C ASN A 471 -70.55 58.21 -61.21
N GLU A 472 -71.40 58.14 -60.20
CA GLU A 472 -72.70 58.81 -60.20
C GLU A 472 -72.55 60.33 -60.12
N ILE A 473 -71.59 60.82 -59.32
CA ILE A 473 -71.25 62.25 -59.29
C ILE A 473 -70.75 62.71 -60.68
N ALA A 474 -69.85 61.96 -61.30
CA ALA A 474 -69.35 62.24 -62.65
C ALA A 474 -70.47 62.22 -63.70
N ARG A 475 -71.40 61.26 -63.64
CA ARG A 475 -72.57 61.18 -64.53
C ARG A 475 -73.46 62.41 -64.44
N VAL A 476 -73.74 62.88 -63.22
CA VAL A 476 -74.56 64.09 -62.99
C VAL A 476 -73.82 65.33 -63.46
N PHE A 477 -72.53 65.46 -63.14
CA PHE A 477 -71.70 66.58 -63.60
C PHE A 477 -71.61 66.63 -65.14
N ASP A 478 -71.45 65.48 -65.81
CA ASP A 478 -71.46 65.37 -67.26
C ASP A 478 -72.83 65.72 -67.88
N SER A 479 -73.95 65.41 -67.22
CA SER A 479 -75.26 65.91 -67.65
C SER A 479 -75.35 67.45 -67.55
N TYR A 480 -74.83 68.04 -66.47
CA TYR A 480 -74.81 69.49 -66.29
C TYR A 480 -73.93 70.20 -67.34
N THR A 481 -72.77 69.63 -67.71
CA THR A 481 -71.93 70.19 -68.79
C THR A 481 -72.59 70.14 -70.17
N ARG A 482 -73.57 69.25 -70.35
CA ARG A 482 -74.43 69.16 -71.54
C ARG A 482 -75.73 69.99 -71.42
N LEU A 483 -75.81 70.88 -70.43
CA LEU A 483 -76.96 71.75 -70.13
C LEU A 483 -78.23 71.01 -69.70
N ASP A 484 -78.11 69.74 -69.24
CA ASP A 484 -79.20 68.97 -68.67
C ASP A 484 -79.15 69.02 -67.13
N PHE A 485 -80.02 69.84 -66.55
CA PHE A 485 -80.13 70.08 -65.11
C PHE A 485 -81.18 69.20 -64.42
N THR A 486 -81.78 68.24 -65.13
CA THR A 486 -82.83 67.37 -64.56
C THR A 486 -82.27 66.14 -63.84
N THR A 487 -80.96 65.92 -63.94
CA THR A 487 -80.29 64.76 -63.35
C THR A 487 -79.79 65.07 -61.94
N GLU A 488 -80.10 64.25 -60.95
CA GLU A 488 -79.64 64.41 -59.56
C GLU A 488 -78.77 63.21 -59.11
N VAL A 489 -77.92 63.42 -58.10
CA VAL A 489 -77.14 62.33 -57.48
C VAL A 489 -78.09 61.50 -56.63
N ASN A 490 -78.26 60.23 -56.99
CA ASN A 490 -79.11 59.32 -56.24
C ASN A 490 -78.48 59.01 -54.87
N ASN A 491 -79.24 59.21 -53.79
CA ASN A 491 -78.79 58.98 -52.41
C ASN A 491 -77.52 59.79 -52.04
N ALA A 492 -77.53 61.08 -52.38
CA ALA A 492 -76.49 62.05 -52.00
C ALA A 492 -76.31 62.16 -50.49
#